data_AF-A0A7V6ILV6-F1
#
_entry.id   AF-A0A7V6ILV6-F1
#
_cell.length_a   1.000
_cell.length_b   1.000
_cell.length_c   1.000
_cell.angle_alpha   90.00
_cell.angle_beta   90.00
_cell.angle_gamma   90.00
#
_symmetry.space_group_name_H-M   'P 1'
#
loop_
_entity.id
_entity.type
_entity.pdbx_description
1 polymer ?
#
loop_
_entity_poly.entity_id
_entity_poly.type
_entity_poly.pdbx_seq_one_letter_code
_entity_poly.pdbx_strand_id
1 'polypeptide(L)'
;MKCKSALFFIFLLFFIFSSYSQGIDSALSDKPTLQTTATPAKSTKVQKHNPKLAIALSVVVPGAGQIYNKKWWKVPIIYAGLGITSYLIYDFSVQTKRYQNEYVYRLNKEVDKLNPKYAIYTDENVLALKNYYRRNMEISIAACAIIYFLNVIDAAVDAHLFYFDISDDLALSWSPYIGSNSLTPSLQQGVSLAIHFKK
;
A
#
# COMPACT_ATOMS: atom_id res chain seq x y z
N MET A 1 29.52 -13.68 5.65
CA MET A 1 29.20 -12.82 4.48
C MET A 1 27.76 -12.28 4.43
N LYS A 2 26.88 -12.54 5.42
CA LYS A 2 25.45 -12.16 5.36
C LYS A 2 25.12 -10.74 5.85
N CYS A 3 25.95 -10.16 6.71
CA CYS A 3 25.68 -8.84 7.31
C CYS A 3 25.93 -7.67 6.33
N LYS A 4 26.93 -7.78 5.45
CA LYS A 4 27.25 -6.74 4.45
C LYS A 4 26.18 -6.61 3.36
N SER A 5 25.48 -7.71 3.03
CA SER A 5 24.39 -7.71 2.05
C SER A 5 23.10 -7.08 2.58
N ALA A 6 22.84 -7.19 3.89
CA ALA A 6 21.67 -6.57 4.51
C ALA A 6 21.82 -5.04 4.61
N LEU A 7 23.01 -4.55 4.94
CA LEU A 7 23.33 -3.12 4.95
C LEU A 7 23.21 -2.48 3.55
N PHE A 8 23.59 -3.21 2.50
CA PHE A 8 23.42 -2.76 1.11
C PHE A 8 21.94 -2.61 0.73
N PHE A 9 21.08 -3.55 1.13
CA PHE A 9 19.64 -3.47 0.89
C PHE A 9 18.95 -2.34 1.67
N ILE A 10 19.38 -2.07 2.91
CA ILE A 10 18.88 -0.94 3.72
C ILE A 10 19.30 0.40 3.12
N PHE A 11 20.54 0.50 2.62
CA PHE A 11 21.04 1.69 1.93
C PHE A 11 20.33 1.92 0.58
N LEU A 12 20.04 0.84 -0.16
CA LEU A 12 19.24 0.89 -1.40
C LEU A 12 17.80 1.36 -1.14
N LEU A 13 17.20 0.97 -0.01
CA LEU A 13 15.86 1.41 0.41
C LEU A 13 15.82 2.89 0.81
N PHE A 14 16.91 3.43 1.37
CA PHE A 14 17.02 4.84 1.75
C PHE A 14 17.23 5.77 0.54
N PHE A 15 17.96 5.31 -0.49
CA PHE A 15 18.25 6.10 -1.70
C PHE A 15 17.02 6.33 -2.59
N ILE A 16 16.03 5.41 -2.53
CA ILE A 16 14.76 5.53 -3.25
C ILE A 16 13.86 6.61 -2.63
N PHE A 17 14.01 6.91 -1.32
CA PHE A 17 13.20 7.92 -0.63
C PHE A 17 13.63 9.36 -0.93
N SER A 18 14.92 9.63 -1.18
CA SER A 18 15.42 10.99 -1.46
C SER A 18 15.15 11.50 -2.87
N SER A 19 14.61 10.67 -3.77
CA SER A 19 14.32 11.07 -5.16
C SER A 19 12.91 11.67 -5.37
N TYR A 20 12.11 11.83 -4.31
CA TYR A 20 10.81 12.51 -4.38
C TYR A 20 10.94 14.02 -4.07
N SER A 21 11.65 14.78 -4.91
CA SER A 21 11.58 16.25 -4.88
C SER A 21 11.97 16.87 -6.22
N GLN A 22 10.98 17.08 -7.09
CA GLN A 22 10.91 18.07 -8.19
C GLN A 22 9.40 18.33 -8.38
N GLY A 23 8.84 19.54 -8.32
CA GLY A 23 9.32 20.83 -8.78
C GLY A 23 8.36 21.29 -9.88
N ILE A 24 7.39 22.16 -9.56
CA ILE A 24 6.63 22.91 -10.58
C ILE A 24 7.10 24.36 -10.47
N ASP A 25 8.08 24.70 -11.32
CA ASP A 25 8.61 26.04 -11.46
C ASP A 25 7.70 26.91 -12.33
N SER A 26 7.32 28.04 -11.74
CA SER A 26 7.29 29.39 -12.29
C SER A 26 7.42 29.55 -13.82
N ALA A 27 6.32 29.99 -14.44
CA ALA A 27 6.38 30.87 -15.61
C ALA A 27 6.18 32.33 -15.13
N LEU A 28 7.19 33.17 -15.35
CA LEU A 28 7.18 34.61 -15.09
C LEU A 28 6.08 35.34 -15.90
N SER A 29 5.38 36.30 -15.27
CA SER A 29 5.35 37.72 -15.66
C SER A 29 4.20 38.48 -14.97
N ASP A 30 4.57 39.53 -14.22
CA ASP A 30 3.81 40.71 -13.78
C ASP A 30 2.42 40.64 -13.08
N LYS A 31 2.34 41.28 -11.91
CA LYS A 31 1.15 42.03 -11.44
C LYS A 31 1.26 43.49 -11.93
N PRO A 32 0.21 44.34 -11.98
CA PRO A 32 -1.17 44.19 -11.50
C PRO A 32 -2.22 44.47 -12.61
N THR A 33 -3.51 44.14 -12.45
CA THR A 33 -4.59 45.10 -12.09
C THR A 33 -5.94 44.39 -12.24
N LEU A 34 -6.88 44.66 -11.32
CA LEU A 34 -8.27 44.17 -11.33
C LEU A 34 -9.07 44.76 -12.51
N GLN A 35 -9.85 43.92 -13.21
CA GLN A 35 -11.14 44.32 -13.79
C GLN A 35 -12.00 43.11 -14.19
N THR A 36 -13.21 43.12 -13.66
CA THR A 36 -14.35 42.21 -13.87
C THR A 36 -14.90 42.32 -15.30
N THR A 37 -15.05 41.21 -16.02
CA THR A 37 -16.11 41.06 -17.04
C THR A 37 -16.45 39.58 -17.26
N ALA A 38 -17.73 39.30 -17.48
CA ALA A 38 -18.39 38.02 -17.37
C ALA A 38 -18.20 37.05 -18.57
N THR A 39 -18.23 35.74 -18.25
CA THR A 39 -18.66 34.58 -19.09
C THR A 39 -17.64 34.03 -20.13
N PRO A 40 -17.54 32.70 -20.39
CA PRO A 40 -18.19 31.53 -19.78
C PRO A 40 -17.20 30.60 -19.04
N ALA A 41 -17.77 29.76 -18.18
CA ALA A 41 -17.07 28.67 -17.50
C ALA A 41 -16.32 27.80 -18.51
N LYS A 42 -14.99 27.72 -18.37
CA LYS A 42 -14.22 26.61 -18.94
C LYS A 42 -14.71 25.37 -18.22
N SER A 43 -15.62 24.64 -18.87
CA SER A 43 -16.02 23.30 -18.48
C SER A 43 -14.75 22.45 -18.49
N THR A 44 -14.08 22.39 -17.34
CA THR A 44 -13.19 21.28 -17.04
C THR A 44 -14.08 20.07 -17.10
N LYS A 45 -14.01 19.32 -18.21
CA LYS A 45 -14.67 18.02 -18.36
C LYS A 45 -14.46 17.27 -17.05
N VAL A 46 -15.51 17.21 -16.23
CA VAL A 46 -15.57 16.32 -15.09
C VAL A 46 -15.42 14.94 -15.69
N GLN A 47 -14.21 14.37 -15.59
CA GLN A 47 -13.99 13.03 -16.07
C GLN A 47 -14.93 12.15 -15.29
N LYS A 48 -15.90 11.58 -16.01
CA LYS A 48 -16.93 10.69 -15.50
C LYS A 48 -16.22 9.43 -15.01
N HIS A 49 -15.76 9.46 -13.76
CA HIS A 49 -15.14 8.32 -13.09
C HIS A 49 -16.20 7.23 -13.02
N ASN A 50 -15.99 6.14 -13.75
CA ASN A 50 -16.91 5.02 -13.78
C ASN A 50 -16.41 3.99 -12.75
N PRO A 51 -16.98 3.98 -11.53
CA PRO A 51 -16.45 3.26 -10.37
C PRO A 51 -16.51 1.76 -10.58
N LYS A 52 -17.49 1.32 -11.38
CA LYS A 52 -17.68 -0.09 -11.76
C LYS A 52 -16.48 -0.62 -12.55
N LEU A 53 -15.83 0.22 -13.37
CA LEU A 53 -14.61 -0.16 -14.08
C LEU A 53 -13.39 -0.22 -13.17
N ALA A 54 -13.26 0.72 -12.22
CA ALA A 54 -12.15 0.70 -11.24
C ALA A 54 -12.23 -0.51 -10.30
N ILE A 55 -13.44 -0.88 -9.88
CA ILE A 55 -13.70 -2.10 -9.09
C ILE A 55 -13.42 -3.35 -9.92
N ALA A 56 -13.94 -3.44 -11.15
CA ALA A 56 -13.70 -4.60 -12.03
C ALA A 56 -12.21 -4.80 -12.34
N LEU A 57 -11.45 -3.72 -12.57
CA LEU A 57 -10.00 -3.79 -12.79
C LEU A 57 -9.24 -4.24 -11.53
N SER A 58 -9.65 -3.79 -10.35
CA SER A 58 -9.01 -4.16 -9.08
C SER A 58 -9.23 -5.61 -8.65
N VAL A 59 -10.29 -6.25 -9.17
CA VAL A 59 -10.58 -7.69 -8.97
C VAL A 59 -9.72 -8.58 -9.87
N VAL A 60 -9.38 -8.11 -11.08
CA VAL A 60 -8.61 -8.90 -12.05
C VAL A 60 -7.10 -8.75 -11.84
N VAL A 61 -6.64 -7.57 -11.45
CA VAL A 61 -5.22 -7.32 -11.14
C VAL A 61 -5.12 -6.63 -9.79
N PRO A 62 -4.51 -7.27 -8.77
CA PRO A 62 -4.33 -6.65 -7.47
C PRO A 62 -3.55 -5.33 -7.65
N GLY A 63 -4.12 -4.22 -7.18
CA GLY A 63 -3.55 -2.87 -7.27
C GLY A 63 -4.02 -1.99 -8.44
N ALA A 64 -4.74 -2.52 -9.44
CA ALA A 64 -5.16 -1.72 -10.60
C ALA A 64 -6.18 -0.60 -10.27
N GLY A 65 -7.01 -0.79 -9.24
CA GLY A 65 -7.89 0.27 -8.71
C GLY A 65 -7.14 1.39 -7.99
N GLN A 66 -6.03 1.07 -7.30
CA GLN A 66 -5.18 2.05 -6.61
C GLN A 66 -4.36 2.91 -7.60
N ILE A 67 -3.96 2.32 -8.74
CA ILE A 67 -3.35 3.03 -9.88
C ILE A 67 -4.32 4.05 -10.48
N TYR A 68 -5.60 3.67 -10.63
CA TYR A 68 -6.63 4.56 -11.18
C TYR A 68 -6.90 5.78 -10.27
N ASN A 69 -6.71 5.64 -8.96
CA ASN A 69 -6.95 6.70 -7.96
C ASN A 69 -5.68 7.45 -7.50
N LYS A 70 -4.56 7.31 -8.23
CA LYS A 70 -3.23 7.91 -7.93
C LYS A 70 -2.67 7.66 -6.51
N LYS A 71 -3.18 6.67 -5.76
CA LYS A 71 -2.66 6.30 -4.43
C LYS A 71 -1.73 5.09 -4.52
N TRP A 72 -0.59 5.29 -5.17
CA TRP A 72 0.37 4.22 -5.52
C TRP A 72 1.15 3.64 -4.32
N TRP A 73 1.18 4.34 -3.19
CA TRP A 73 2.01 3.96 -2.05
C TRP A 73 1.53 2.68 -1.34
N LYS A 74 0.25 2.31 -1.46
CA LYS A 74 -0.31 1.08 -0.89
C LYS A 74 0.05 -0.18 -1.71
N VAL A 75 0.31 -0.04 -3.02
CA VAL A 75 0.56 -1.15 -3.95
C VAL A 75 1.82 -1.96 -3.58
N PRO A 76 2.98 -1.36 -3.27
CA PRO A 76 4.17 -2.10 -2.86
C PRO A 76 3.95 -2.99 -1.64
N ILE A 77 3.12 -2.56 -0.68
CA ILE A 77 2.85 -3.31 0.54
C ILE A 77 2.05 -4.59 0.22
N ILE A 78 1.03 -4.48 -0.63
CA ILE A 78 0.21 -5.62 -1.06
C ILE A 78 1.07 -6.63 -1.84
N TYR A 79 1.87 -6.16 -2.80
CA TYR A 79 2.75 -7.03 -3.57
C TYR A 79 3.87 -7.65 -2.72
N ALA A 80 4.40 -6.93 -1.74
CA ALA A 80 5.35 -7.49 -0.78
C ALA A 80 4.69 -8.61 0.04
N GLY A 81 3.48 -8.40 0.56
CA GLY A 81 2.74 -9.41 1.32
C GLY A 81 2.43 -10.66 0.49
N LEU A 82 1.90 -10.48 -0.73
CA LEU A 82 1.62 -11.59 -1.65
C LEU A 82 2.90 -12.29 -2.10
N GLY A 83 3.97 -11.55 -2.38
CA GLY A 83 5.27 -12.11 -2.78
C GLY A 83 5.90 -12.96 -1.68
N ILE A 84 5.93 -12.46 -0.45
CA ILE A 84 6.47 -13.18 0.72
C ILE A 84 5.66 -14.47 0.96
N THR A 85 4.34 -14.37 1.02
CA THR A 85 3.49 -15.55 1.28
C THR A 85 3.60 -16.57 0.15
N SER A 86 3.63 -16.14 -1.11
CA SER A 86 3.82 -17.04 -2.25
C SER A 86 5.18 -17.76 -2.21
N TYR A 87 6.25 -17.06 -1.84
CA TYR A 87 7.57 -17.67 -1.66
C TYR A 87 7.57 -18.71 -0.54
N LEU A 88 6.95 -18.41 0.61
CA LEU A 88 6.84 -19.34 1.72
C LEU A 88 6.04 -20.59 1.36
N ILE A 89 4.93 -20.44 0.63
CA ILE A 89 4.14 -21.57 0.11
C ILE A 89 5.02 -22.48 -0.76
N TYR A 90 5.80 -21.88 -1.68
CA TYR A 90 6.68 -22.64 -2.54
C TYR A 90 7.76 -23.41 -1.75
N ASP A 91 8.50 -22.71 -0.87
CA ASP A 91 9.56 -23.34 -0.08
C ASP A 91 9.01 -24.47 0.80
N PHE A 92 7.92 -24.21 1.54
CA PHE A 92 7.31 -25.24 2.38
C PHE A 92 6.72 -26.40 1.58
N SER A 93 6.19 -26.16 0.37
CA SER A 93 5.73 -27.23 -0.53
C SER A 93 6.89 -28.14 -0.96
N VAL A 94 8.03 -27.53 -1.35
CA VAL A 94 9.23 -28.28 -1.74
C VAL A 94 9.76 -29.09 -0.56
N GLN A 95 9.89 -28.49 0.63
CA GLN A 95 10.36 -29.24 1.81
C GLN A 95 9.40 -30.37 2.18
N THR A 96 8.08 -30.11 2.17
CA THR A 96 7.07 -31.14 2.45
C THR A 96 7.22 -32.34 1.52
N LYS A 97 7.37 -32.11 0.20
CA LYS A 97 7.59 -33.18 -0.78
C LYS A 97 8.89 -33.95 -0.52
N ARG A 98 9.98 -33.26 -0.14
CA ARG A 98 11.27 -33.90 0.16
C ARG A 98 11.17 -34.85 1.35
N TYR A 99 10.60 -34.39 2.47
CA TYR A 99 10.42 -35.25 3.65
C TYR A 99 9.37 -36.34 3.42
N GLN A 100 8.36 -36.09 2.59
CA GLN A 100 7.40 -37.11 2.18
C GLN A 100 8.08 -38.23 1.38
N ASN A 101 8.91 -37.89 0.39
CA ASN A 101 9.62 -38.88 -0.41
C ASN A 101 10.61 -39.68 0.44
N GLU A 102 11.39 -39.01 1.29
CA GLU A 102 12.29 -39.66 2.25
C GLU A 102 11.54 -40.64 3.16
N TYR A 103 10.38 -40.25 3.68
CA TYR A 103 9.54 -41.11 4.51
C TYR A 103 9.05 -42.34 3.75
N VAL A 104 8.64 -42.19 2.49
CA VAL A 104 8.22 -43.30 1.62
C VAL A 104 9.38 -44.26 1.33
N TYR A 105 10.59 -43.75 1.04
CA TYR A 105 11.76 -44.61 0.81
C TYR A 105 12.13 -45.44 2.04
N ARG A 106 12.00 -44.87 3.25
CA ARG A 106 12.21 -45.60 4.52
C ARG A 106 11.18 -46.71 4.72
N LEU A 107 9.91 -46.42 4.47
CA LEU A 107 8.82 -47.41 4.50
C LEU A 107 9.06 -48.57 3.54
N ASN A 108 9.54 -48.27 2.33
CA ASN A 108 9.82 -49.27 1.31
C ASN A 108 11.19 -49.96 1.47
N LYS A 109 12.00 -49.56 2.46
CA LYS A 109 13.39 -50.02 2.67
C LYS A 109 14.31 -49.78 1.45
N GLU A 110 14.03 -48.72 0.67
CA GLU A 110 14.82 -48.32 -0.51
C GLU A 110 16.05 -47.51 -0.08
N VAL A 111 17.06 -48.21 0.45
CA VAL A 111 18.27 -47.60 1.03
C VAL A 111 19.06 -46.74 0.03
N ASP A 112 19.07 -47.10 -1.26
CA ASP A 112 19.84 -46.41 -2.29
C ASP A 112 19.31 -45.00 -2.63
N LYS A 113 18.04 -44.71 -2.31
CA LYS A 113 17.39 -43.43 -2.61
C LYS A 113 17.34 -42.47 -1.41
N LEU A 114 17.79 -42.92 -0.24
CA LEU A 114 17.82 -42.10 0.97
C LEU A 114 18.80 -40.95 0.80
N ASN A 115 18.40 -39.76 1.24
CA ASN A 115 19.31 -38.62 1.19
C ASN A 115 20.29 -38.69 2.37
N PRO A 116 21.62 -38.67 2.15
CA PRO A 116 22.61 -38.70 3.23
C PRO A 116 22.44 -37.58 4.26
N LYS A 117 21.90 -36.42 3.82
CA LYS A 117 21.61 -35.28 4.69
C LYS A 117 20.57 -35.59 5.77
N TYR A 118 19.70 -36.57 5.53
CA TYR A 118 18.61 -36.93 6.44
C TYR A 118 18.89 -38.17 7.28
N ALA A 119 20.05 -38.82 7.09
CA ALA A 119 20.46 -40.00 7.84
C ALA A 119 20.56 -39.75 9.37
N ILE A 120 20.79 -38.50 9.78
CA ILE A 120 20.81 -38.09 11.19
C ILE A 120 19.43 -38.10 11.86
N TYR A 121 18.34 -38.12 11.09
CA TYR A 121 16.98 -38.08 11.61
C TYR A 121 16.39 -39.49 11.69
N THR A 122 15.76 -39.82 12.82
CA THR A 122 14.93 -41.02 12.96
C THR A 122 13.66 -40.92 12.11
N ASP A 123 12.99 -42.04 11.89
CA ASP A 123 11.78 -42.10 11.05
C ASP A 123 10.65 -41.23 11.62
N GLU A 124 10.51 -41.21 12.94
CA GLU A 124 9.59 -40.33 13.66
C GLU A 124 9.92 -38.85 13.45
N ASN A 125 11.21 -38.50 13.48
CA ASN A 125 11.66 -37.12 13.23
C ASN A 125 11.35 -36.69 11.78
N VAL A 126 11.57 -37.57 10.79
CA VAL A 126 11.23 -37.27 9.39
C VAL A 126 9.72 -37.04 9.22
N LEU A 127 8.90 -37.86 9.88
CA LEU A 127 7.45 -37.69 9.86
C LEU A 127 7.03 -36.37 10.54
N ALA A 128 7.64 -36.03 11.68
CA ALA A 128 7.39 -34.76 12.37
C ALA A 128 7.78 -33.55 11.51
N LEU A 129 8.95 -33.59 10.86
CA LEU A 129 9.39 -32.53 9.94
C LEU A 129 8.45 -32.39 8.75
N LYS A 130 8.02 -33.50 8.14
CA LYS A 130 7.01 -33.48 7.06
C LYS A 130 5.74 -32.76 7.51
N ASN A 131 5.21 -33.14 8.68
CA ASN A 131 3.99 -32.55 9.23
C ASN A 131 4.17 -31.06 9.57
N TYR A 132 5.33 -30.69 10.10
CA TYR A 132 5.70 -29.30 10.36
C TYR A 132 5.67 -28.45 9.08
N TYR A 133 6.37 -28.86 8.03
CA TYR A 133 6.39 -28.11 6.77
C TYR A 133 5.03 -28.06 6.10
N ARG A 134 4.26 -29.15 6.14
CA ARG A 134 2.88 -29.19 5.62
C ARG A 134 1.99 -28.18 6.35
N ARG A 135 2.04 -28.15 7.69
CA ARG A 135 1.23 -27.20 8.47
C ARG A 135 1.60 -25.75 8.16
N ASN A 136 2.91 -25.46 8.06
CA ASN A 136 3.36 -24.10 7.73
C ASN A 136 2.99 -23.67 6.30
N MET A 137 2.98 -24.61 5.35
CA MET A 137 2.45 -24.38 4.01
C MET A 137 0.96 -24.01 4.06
N GLU A 138 0.14 -24.76 4.79
CA GLU A 138 -1.29 -24.48 4.97
C GLU A 138 -1.52 -23.09 5.59
N ILE A 139 -0.75 -22.74 6.63
CA ILE A 139 -0.79 -21.42 7.26
C ILE A 139 -0.40 -20.32 6.27
N SER A 140 0.62 -20.55 5.44
CA SER A 140 1.07 -19.58 4.43
C SER A 140 0.03 -19.37 3.33
N ILE A 141 -0.66 -20.44 2.91
CA ILE A 141 -1.78 -20.38 1.98
C ILE A 141 -2.93 -19.55 2.58
N ALA A 142 -3.29 -19.80 3.84
CA ALA A 142 -4.32 -19.04 4.55
C ALA A 142 -3.94 -17.55 4.68
N ALA A 143 -2.67 -17.26 5.02
CA ALA A 143 -2.17 -15.88 5.10
C ALA A 143 -2.23 -15.18 3.73
N CYS A 144 -1.85 -15.86 2.65
CA CYS A 144 -1.97 -15.34 1.28
C CYS A 144 -3.42 -14.99 0.94
N ALA A 145 -4.37 -15.90 1.26
CA ALA A 145 -5.79 -15.66 1.04
C ALA A 145 -6.29 -14.45 1.84
N ILE A 146 -5.92 -14.32 3.11
CA ILE A 146 -6.28 -13.17 3.95
C ILE A 146 -5.79 -11.85 3.35
N ILE A 147 -4.52 -11.79 2.91
CA ILE A 147 -3.95 -10.60 2.26
C ILE A 147 -4.72 -10.26 0.98
N TYR A 148 -5.06 -11.27 0.18
CA TYR A 148 -5.85 -11.09 -1.04
C TYR A 148 -7.24 -10.51 -0.74
N PHE A 149 -7.96 -11.05 0.26
CA PHE A 149 -9.27 -10.53 0.65
C PHE A 149 -9.20 -9.13 1.24
N LEU A 150 -8.21 -8.83 2.08
CA LEU A 150 -7.99 -7.49 2.63
C LEU A 150 -7.77 -6.46 1.53
N ASN A 151 -7.01 -6.81 0.48
CA ASN A 151 -6.81 -5.95 -0.68
C ASN A 151 -8.14 -5.65 -1.42
N VAL A 152 -8.99 -6.66 -1.60
CA VAL A 152 -10.31 -6.47 -2.25
C VAL A 152 -11.23 -5.60 -1.38
N ILE A 153 -11.26 -5.83 -0.07
CA ILE A 153 -12.09 -5.07 0.87
C ILE A 153 -11.62 -3.60 0.95
N ASP A 154 -10.31 -3.34 1.06
CA ASP A 154 -9.75 -1.97 1.10
C ASP A 154 -10.16 -1.19 -0.16
N ALA A 155 -10.07 -1.82 -1.34
CA ALA A 155 -10.50 -1.21 -2.60
C ALA A 155 -12.02 -0.97 -2.66
N ALA A 156 -12.84 -1.90 -2.14
CA ALA A 156 -14.29 -1.77 -2.12
C ALA A 156 -14.76 -0.64 -1.19
N VAL A 157 -14.13 -0.51 -0.01
CA VAL A 157 -14.41 0.58 0.94
C VAL A 157 -14.00 1.93 0.35
N ASP A 158 -12.80 2.02 -0.22
CA ASP A 158 -12.32 3.25 -0.88
C ASP A 158 -13.26 3.69 -2.02
N ALA A 159 -13.80 2.74 -2.79
CA ALA A 159 -14.74 3.03 -3.88
C ALA A 159 -16.12 3.47 -3.39
N HIS A 160 -16.62 2.90 -2.28
CA HIS A 160 -17.92 3.28 -1.72
C HIS A 160 -17.85 4.64 -0.99
N LEU A 161 -16.70 4.99 -0.41
CA LEU A 161 -16.48 6.29 0.21
C LEU A 161 -16.19 7.40 -0.83
N PHE A 162 -15.79 7.06 -2.05
CA PHE A 162 -15.54 8.06 -3.10
C PHE A 162 -16.81 8.84 -3.53
N TYR A 163 -18.00 8.29 -3.27
CA TYR A 163 -19.29 8.93 -3.53
C TYR A 163 -19.85 9.71 -2.34
N PHE A 164 -19.18 9.68 -1.19
CA PHE A 164 -19.53 10.59 -0.10
C PHE A 164 -19.06 11.99 -0.48
N ASP A 165 -20.02 12.91 -0.50
CA ASP A 165 -19.84 14.30 -0.89
C ASP A 165 -18.95 15.01 0.13
N ILE A 166 -17.63 14.99 -0.10
CA ILE A 166 -16.69 15.91 0.54
C ILE A 166 -16.63 17.10 -0.40
N SER A 167 -17.71 17.86 -0.46
CA SER A 167 -17.69 19.15 -1.12
C SER A 167 -16.68 20.04 -0.37
N ASP A 168 -15.70 20.61 -1.07
CA ASP A 168 -14.77 21.65 -0.56
C ASP A 168 -15.51 22.96 -0.18
N ASP A 169 -16.83 22.91 0.02
CA ASP A 169 -17.71 24.02 0.39
C ASP A 169 -17.50 24.48 1.84
N LEU A 170 -16.54 23.86 2.55
CA LEU A 170 -16.07 24.28 3.87
C LEU A 170 -14.72 25.00 3.75
N ALA A 171 -14.77 26.25 3.31
CA ALA A 171 -13.58 27.10 3.23
C ALA A 171 -13.25 27.69 4.61
N LEU A 172 -12.11 27.28 5.18
CA LEU A 172 -11.49 27.93 6.31
C LEU A 172 -10.68 29.14 5.81
N SER A 173 -11.17 30.35 6.06
CA SER A 173 -10.40 31.56 5.81
C SER A 173 -9.75 32.03 7.10
N TRP A 174 -8.43 32.22 7.08
CA TRP A 174 -7.70 32.85 8.17
C TRP A 174 -7.08 34.17 7.67
N SER A 175 -7.20 35.23 8.46
CA SER A 175 -6.65 36.54 8.13
C SER A 175 -5.99 37.18 9.36
N PRO A 176 -4.85 37.88 9.21
CA PRO A 176 -4.26 38.64 10.31
C PRO A 176 -5.21 39.75 10.76
N TYR A 177 -5.43 39.85 12.07
CA TYR A 177 -6.26 40.89 12.68
C TYR A 177 -5.35 41.88 13.40
N ILE A 178 -5.40 43.14 12.97
CA ILE A 178 -4.74 44.26 13.63
C ILE A 178 -5.85 45.25 14.00
N GLY A 179 -6.09 45.43 15.30
CA GLY A 179 -7.14 46.30 15.80
C GLY A 179 -6.64 47.17 16.94
N SER A 180 -7.15 48.40 17.00
CA SER A 180 -7.00 49.27 18.17
C SER A 180 -8.31 49.23 18.96
N ASN A 181 -8.26 48.84 20.23
CA ASN A 181 -9.42 48.87 21.11
C ASN A 181 -9.57 50.28 21.71
N SER A 182 -10.78 50.84 21.72
CA SER A 182 -11.05 52.17 22.29
C SER A 182 -10.82 52.25 23.80
N LEU A 183 -10.73 51.10 24.49
CA LEU A 183 -10.49 51.00 25.93
C LEU A 183 -8.99 50.92 26.31
N THR A 184 -8.11 50.56 25.37
CA THR A 184 -6.65 50.50 25.58
C THR A 184 -5.93 50.91 24.30
N PRO A 185 -5.11 51.99 24.30
CA PRO A 185 -4.42 52.50 23.11
C PRO A 185 -3.34 51.57 22.52
N SER A 186 -3.20 50.35 23.03
CA SER A 186 -2.20 49.39 22.55
C SER A 186 -2.70 48.68 21.29
N LEU A 187 -1.77 48.46 20.35
CA LEU A 187 -2.02 47.68 19.14
C LEU A 187 -2.24 46.21 19.52
N GLN A 188 -3.45 45.69 19.29
CA GLN A 188 -3.72 44.26 19.40
C GLN A 188 -3.47 43.58 18.06
N GLN A 189 -2.61 42.57 18.10
CA GLN A 189 -2.31 41.69 16.98
C GLN A 189 -2.90 40.31 17.30
N GLY A 190 -3.65 39.76 16.37
CA GLY A 190 -4.26 38.45 16.49
C GLY A 190 -4.50 37.81 15.13
N VAL A 191 -5.10 36.62 15.14
CA VAL A 191 -5.53 35.92 13.93
C VAL A 191 -7.04 35.76 13.99
N SER A 192 -7.73 36.15 12.93
CA SER A 192 -9.16 35.90 12.78
C SER A 192 -9.36 34.63 11.97
N LEU A 193 -10.21 33.74 12.46
CA LEU A 193 -10.69 32.54 11.76
C LEU A 193 -12.15 32.74 11.38
N ALA A 194 -12.49 32.59 10.11
CA ALA A 194 -13.86 32.58 9.63
C ALA A 194 -14.14 31.29 8.84
N ILE A 195 -15.27 30.66 9.15
CA ILE A 195 -15.76 29.45 8.48
C ILE A 195 -16.93 29.88 7.61
N HIS A 196 -16.80 29.71 6.29
CA HIS A 196 -17.86 30.04 5.35
C HIS A 196 -18.59 28.76 4.93
N PHE A 197 -19.91 28.76 5.10
CA PHE A 197 -20.81 27.72 4.57
C PHE A 197 -21.60 28.33 3.41
N LYS A 198 -21.50 27.76 2.23
CA LYS A 198 -22.37 28.13 1.12
C LYS A 198 -23.60 27.21 1.13
N LYS A 199 -24.78 27.83 1.24
CA LYS A 199 -26.09 27.15 1.33
C LYS A 199 -26.57 26.67 -0.04
#